data_AF-A0A847J7Q3-F1
#
_entry.id   AF-A0A847J7Q3-F1
#
_cell.length_a   1.000
_cell.length_b   1.000
_cell.length_c   1.000
_cell.angle_alpha   90.00
_cell.angle_beta   90.00
_cell.angle_gamma   90.00
#
_symmetry.space_group_name_H-M   'P 1'
#
loop_
_entity.id
_entity.type
_entity.pdbx_description
1 polymer ?
#
loop_
_entity_poly.entity_id
_entity_poly.type
_entity_poly.pdbx_seq_one_letter_code
_entity_poly.pdbx_strand_id
1 'polypeptide(L)' 'PAESITLFEIVELFEDENDLFPCRLLADGPCRVAGVCRLRTICAEAWQAYADTLRAVTIADVAHPAAQAA' A
#
# COMPACT_ATOMS: atom_id res chain seq x y z
N PRO A 1 -9.03 -18.00 8.02
CA PRO A 1 -8.10 -18.44 9.08
C PRO A 1 -6.91 -17.48 9.14
N ALA A 2 -6.05 -17.49 10.17
CA ALA A 2 -4.93 -16.52 10.27
C ALA A 2 -3.94 -16.65 9.10
N GLU A 3 -3.84 -17.83 8.51
CA GLU A 3 -3.02 -18.20 7.36
C GLU A 3 -3.58 -17.70 6.03
N SER A 4 -4.82 -17.20 6.01
CA SER A 4 -5.48 -16.67 4.81
C SER A 4 -5.70 -15.16 4.87
N ILE A 5 -5.33 -14.51 5.98
CA ILE A 5 -5.47 -13.06 6.15
C ILE A 5 -4.09 -12.47 5.96
N THR A 6 -3.91 -11.71 4.89
CA THR A 6 -2.68 -10.99 4.57
C THR A 6 -2.55 -9.71 5.39
N LEU A 7 -1.33 -9.21 5.56
CA LEU A 7 -1.13 -7.91 6.23
C LEU A 7 -1.72 -6.76 5.44
N PHE A 8 -1.79 -6.86 4.11
CA PHE A 8 -2.37 -5.80 3.30
C PHE A 8 -3.89 -5.66 3.49
N GLU A 9 -4.61 -6.77 3.71
CA GLU A 9 -6.03 -6.72 4.05
C GLU A 9 -6.28 -5.97 5.37
N ILE A 10 -5.34 -6.01 6.31
CA ILE A 10 -5.42 -5.21 7.54
C ILE A 10 -5.22 -3.72 7.22
N VAL A 11 -4.26 -3.38 6.38
CA VAL A 11 -4.05 -1.99 5.94
C VAL A 11 -5.32 -1.45 5.28
N GLU A 12 -5.94 -2.20 4.37
CA GLU A 12 -7.19 -1.80 3.70
C GLU A 12 -8.39 -1.63 4.66
N LEU A 13 -8.37 -2.29 5.83
CA LEU A 13 -9.41 -2.16 6.84
C LEU A 13 -9.25 -0.90 7.72
N PHE A 14 -8.02 -0.43 7.92
CA PHE A 14 -7.72 0.62 8.90
C PHE A 14 -7.22 1.93 8.29
N GLU A 15 -6.64 1.90 7.09
CA GLU A 15 -6.12 3.07 6.38
C GLU A 15 -7.05 3.47 5.24
N ASP A 16 -7.35 4.77 5.15
CA ASP A 16 -8.10 5.32 4.02
C ASP A 16 -7.21 5.31 2.75
N GLU A 17 -7.79 5.00 1.58
CA GLU A 17 -7.09 4.95 0.27
C GLU A 17 -6.25 6.22 -0.05
N ASN A 18 -6.51 7.34 0.63
CA ASN A 18 -5.90 8.64 0.36
C ASN A 18 -4.67 8.98 1.22
N ASP A 19 -4.31 8.18 2.23
CA ASP A 19 -3.26 8.56 3.17
C ASP A 19 -1.82 8.35 2.64
N LEU A 20 -1.65 7.48 1.66
CA LEU A 20 -0.30 7.05 1.25
C LEU A 20 0.27 7.82 0.06
N PHE A 21 -0.57 8.59 -0.64
CA PHE A 21 -0.11 9.55 -1.62
C PHE A 21 -0.95 10.82 -1.57
N PRO A 22 -0.41 11.95 -1.06
CA PRO A 22 -1.15 13.20 -0.89
C PRO A 22 -1.32 13.95 -2.23
N CYS A 23 -1.68 13.25 -3.30
CA CYS A 23 -2.06 13.89 -4.54
C CYS A 23 -3.45 14.46 -4.40
N ARG A 24 -3.48 15.73 -4.01
CA ARG A 24 -4.68 16.54 -3.83
C ARG A 24 -5.33 16.96 -5.16
N LEU A 25 -5.18 16.15 -6.21
CA LEU A 25 -5.69 16.40 -7.56
C LEU A 25 -7.19 16.74 -7.58
N LEU A 26 -7.90 16.27 -6.55
CA LEU A 26 -9.34 16.44 -6.35
C LEU A 26 -9.70 17.34 -5.18
N ALA A 27 -8.76 17.68 -4.29
CA ALA A 27 -9.04 18.47 -3.09
C ALA A 27 -8.84 19.98 -3.31
N ASP A 28 -7.81 20.38 -4.06
CA ASP A 28 -7.42 21.79 -4.24
C ASP A 28 -7.69 22.33 -5.67
N GLY A 29 -8.38 21.55 -6.51
CA GLY A 29 -8.67 21.85 -7.91
C GLY A 29 -7.77 21.11 -8.92
N PRO A 30 -7.99 21.28 -10.24
CA PRO A 30 -7.33 20.47 -11.25
C PRO A 30 -5.83 20.76 -11.33
N CYS A 31 -5.01 19.73 -11.05
CA CYS A 31 -3.57 19.81 -11.22
C CYS A 31 -3.21 19.90 -12.72
N ARG A 32 -2.57 21.01 -13.11
CA ARG A 32 -2.24 21.32 -14.52
C ARG A 32 -1.30 20.32 -15.20
N VAL A 33 -0.56 19.55 -14.41
CA VAL A 33 0.42 18.57 -14.91
C VAL A 33 -0.01 17.14 -14.66
N ALA A 34 -1.26 16.89 -14.25
CA ALA A 34 -1.77 15.57 -13.86
C ALA A 34 -1.43 14.45 -14.85
N GLY A 35 -1.56 14.73 -16.16
CA GLY A 35 -1.31 13.76 -17.23
C GLY A 35 0.17 13.48 -17.52
N VAL A 36 1.08 14.30 -17.01
CA VAL A 36 2.54 14.18 -17.23
C VAL A 36 3.34 14.14 -15.92
N CYS A 37 2.66 14.05 -14.78
CA CYS A 37 3.27 14.13 -13.46
C CYS A 37 4.01 12.84 -13.12
N ARG A 38 5.32 12.83 -13.36
CA ARG A 38 6.18 11.67 -13.05
C ARG A 38 6.17 11.28 -11.56
N LEU A 39 5.97 12.25 -10.66
CA LEU A 39 5.85 11.98 -9.22
C LEU A 39 4.65 11.05 -8.92
N ARG A 40 3.50 11.28 -9.57
CA ARG A 40 2.31 10.43 -9.42
C ARG A 40 2.59 9.00 -9.83
N THR A 41 3.28 8.81 -10.95
CA THR A 41 3.66 7.47 -11.42
C THR A 41 4.60 6.78 -10.44
N ILE A 42 5.68 7.45 -10.01
CA ILE A 42 6.64 6.87 -9.07
C ILE A 42 5.98 6.50 -7.74
N CYS A 43 5.08 7.34 -7.23
CA CYS A 43 4.39 7.04 -5.98
C CYS A 43 3.38 5.89 -6.13
N ALA A 44 2.70 5.78 -7.27
CA ALA A 44 1.85 4.62 -7.55
C ALA A 44 2.66 3.32 -7.63
N GLU A 45 3.85 3.36 -8.25
CA GLU A 45 4.78 2.22 -8.29
C GLU A 45 5.25 1.84 -6.89
N ALA A 46 5.63 2.83 -6.07
CA ALA A 46 6.07 2.61 -4.70
C ALA A 46 4.94 2.02 -3.82
N TRP A 47 3.72 2.53 -3.96
CA TRP A 47 2.53 2.01 -3.29
C TRP A 47 2.27 0.54 -3.65
N GLN A 48 2.34 0.20 -4.94
CA GLN A 48 2.16 -1.18 -5.39
C GLN A 48 3.22 -2.11 -4.82
N ALA A 49 4.50 -1.70 -4.81
CA ALA A 49 5.58 -2.49 -4.24
C ALA A 49 5.41 -2.74 -2.73
N TYR A 50 4.95 -1.71 -2.00
CA TYR A 50 4.59 -1.83 -0.59
C TYR A 50 3.43 -2.82 -0.40
N ALA A 51 2.35 -2.67 -1.17
CA ALA A 51 1.18 -3.53 -1.10
C ALA A 51 1.53 -5.00 -1.36
N ASP A 52 2.33 -5.26 -2.39
CA ASP A 52 2.74 -6.62 -2.76
C ASP A 52 3.60 -7.27 -1.69
N THR A 53 4.47 -6.50 -1.04
CA THR A 53 5.26 -6.97 0.11
C THR A 53 4.36 -7.43 1.25
N LEU A 54 3.29 -6.68 1.55
CA LEU A 54 2.36 -7.01 2.63
C LEU A 54 1.38 -8.13 2.27
N ARG A 55 0.99 -8.27 1.00
CA ARG A 55 0.16 -9.40 0.53
C ARG A 55 0.88 -10.74 0.63
N ALA A 56 2.21 -10.74 0.62
CA ALA A 56 3.02 -11.95 0.76
C ALA A 56 3.14 -12.46 2.21
N VAL A 57 2.69 -11.68 3.20
CA VAL A 57 2.80 -12.02 4.63
C VAL A 57 1.41 -12.15 5.24
N THR A 58 1.18 -13.20 6.02
CA THR A 58 -0.09 -13.46 6.68
C THR A 58 -0.05 -13.16 8.18
N ILE A 59 -1.22 -13.08 8.83
CA ILE A 59 -1.31 -12.92 10.28
C ILE A 59 -0.68 -14.11 11.01
N ALA A 60 -0.76 -15.32 10.43
CA ALA A 60 -0.07 -16.50 10.97
C ALA A 60 1.46 -16.33 10.98
N ASP A 61 2.04 -15.74 9.92
CA ASP A 61 3.48 -15.47 9.84
C ASP A 61 3.95 -14.48 10.91
N VAL A 62 3.10 -13.53 11.29
CA VAL A 62 3.39 -12.58 12.38
C VAL A 62 3.26 -13.24 13.76
N ALA A 63 2.23 -14.06 13.96
CA ALA A 63 1.99 -14.74 15.23
C ALA A 63 3.02 -15.86 15.51
N HIS A 64 3.52 -16.48 14.44
CA HIS A 64 4.54 -17.50 14.47
C HIS A 64 5.66 -17.11 13.49
N PRO A 65 6.56 -16.18 13.89
CA PRO A 65 7.69 -15.79 13.06
C PRO A 65 8.68 -16.96 13.00
N ALA A 66 8.39 -17.94 12.14
CA ALA A 66 9.21 -19.10 11.91
C ALA A 66 10.40 -18.67 11.03
N ALA A 67 11.44 -18.15 11.68
CA ALA A 67 12.80 -18.00 11.15
C ALA A 67 12.92 -17.69 9.63
N GLN A 68 12.15 -16.73 9.12
CA GLN A 68 12.38 -16.16 7.79
C GLN A 68 13.47 -15.09 7.93
N ALA A 69 14.68 -15.57 8.24
CA ALA A 69 15.91 -14.81 8.17
C ALA A 69 16.90 -15.61 7.31
N ALA A 70 16.78 -15.45 6.00
CA ALA A 70 17.86 -15.58 5.01
C ALA A 70 17.38 -15.01 3.67
#